data_AF-A0A395JMH8-F1
#
_entry.id   AF-A0A395JMH8-F1
#
_cell.length_a   1.000
_cell.length_b   1.000
_cell.length_c   1.000
_cell.angle_alpha   90.00
_cell.angle_beta   90.00
_cell.angle_gamma   90.00
#
_symmetry.space_group_name_H-M   'P 1'
#
loop_
_entity.id
_entity.type
_entity.pdbx_description
1 polymer ?
#
loop_
_entity_poly.entity_id
_entity_poly.type
_entity_poly.pdbx_seq_one_letter_code
_entity_poly.pdbx_strand_id
1 'polypeptide(L)' 'MKIQARQLNESIICRLPNGIEIEVTMFIVVGEECDPDVDINRAIRLIQSCPQILSKFT' A
#
# COMPACT_ATOMS: atom_id res chain seq x y z
N MET A 1 5.70 -10.06 9.20
CA MET A 1 4.54 -10.21 8.28
C MET A 1 4.97 -9.80 6.88
N LYS A 2 4.81 -10.66 5.87
CA LYS A 2 5.15 -10.32 4.47
C LYS A 2 3.89 -9.78 3.79
N ILE A 3 3.85 -8.47 3.53
CA ILE A 3 2.79 -7.84 2.74
C ILE A 3 3.17 -7.99 1.27
N GLN A 4 2.25 -8.49 0.45
CA GLN A 4 2.41 -8.48 -1.00
C GLN A 4 1.75 -7.22 -1.53
N ALA A 5 2.37 -6.53 -2.47
CA ALA A 5 1.79 -5.33 -3.06
C ALA A 5 2.00 -5.33 -4.56
N ARG A 6 1.03 -4.77 -5.28
CA ARG A 6 1.08 -4.57 -6.72
C ARG A 6 0.41 -3.26 -7.09
N GLN A 7 0.96 -2.55 -8.07
CA GLN A 7 0.32 -1.38 -8.64
C GLN A 7 -0.79 -1.79 -9.61
N LEU A 8 -1.90 -1.06 -9.58
CA LEU A 8 -3.02 -1.16 -10.50
C LEU A 8 -3.47 0.27 -10.82
N ASN A 9 -3.03 0.78 -11.98
CA ASN A 9 -3.23 2.19 -12.36
C ASN A 9 -2.63 3.15 -11.31
N GLU A 10 -3.47 4.03 -10.73
CA GLU A 10 -3.11 5.01 -9.69
C GLU A 10 -3.24 4.45 -8.26
N SER A 11 -3.67 3.19 -8.14
CA SER A 11 -3.84 2.49 -6.86
C SER A 11 -2.77 1.44 -6.64
N ILE A 12 -2.44 1.18 -5.37
CA ILE A 12 -1.60 0.07 -4.94
C ILE A 12 -2.44 -0.87 -4.09
N ILE A 13 -2.55 -2.12 -4.54
CA ILE A 13 -3.25 -3.17 -3.82
C ILE A 13 -2.25 -3.91 -2.95
N CYS A 14 -2.43 -3.79 -1.63
CA CYS A 14 -1.62 -4.46 -0.62
C CYS A 14 -2.40 -5.62 0.00
N ARG A 15 -1.91 -6.84 -0.19
CA ARG A 15 -2.45 -8.05 0.41
C ARG A 15 -1.72 -8.39 1.70
N LEU A 16 -2.48 -8.42 2.78
CA LEU A 16 -2.04 -8.82 4.11
C LEU A 16 -1.94 -10.35 4.23
N PRO A 17 -1.12 -10.88 5.15
CA PRO A 17 -0.99 -12.33 5.39
C PRO A 17 -2.28 -13.05 5.79
N ASN A 18 -3.24 -12.33 6.38
CA ASN A 18 -4.56 -12.87 6.74
C ASN A 18 -5.53 -12.94 5.53
N GLY A 19 -5.07 -12.56 4.33
CA GLY A 19 -5.85 -12.62 3.09
C GLY A 19 -6.62 -11.35 2.76
N ILE A 20 -6.57 -10.32 3.60
CA ILE A 20 -7.26 -9.05 3.39
C ILE A 20 -6.49 -8.19 2.39
N GLU A 21 -7.22 -7.55 1.48
CA GLU A 21 -6.66 -6.61 0.52
C GLU A 21 -7.00 -5.19 0.94
N ILE A 22 -5.99 -4.32 0.93
CA ILE A 22 -6.08 -2.90 1.21
C ILE A 22 -5.71 -2.17 -0.07
N GLU A 23 -6.62 -1.33 -0.57
CA GLU A 23 -6.34 -0.42 -1.67
C GLU A 23 -5.79 0.90 -1.13
N VAL A 24 -4.62 1.29 -1.63
CA VAL A 24 -3.98 2.56 -1.33
C VAL A 24 -3.94 3.38 -2.61
N THR A 25 -4.82 4.38 -2.71
CA THR A 25 -4.81 5.33 -3.83
C THR A 25 -3.78 6.42 -3.56
N MET A 26 -2.78 6.56 -4.43
CA MET A 26 -1.77 7.62 -4.33
C MET A 26 -2.09 8.72 -5.32
N PHE A 27 -2.37 9.92 -4.82
CA PHE A 27 -2.54 11.10 -5.64
C PHE A 27 -1.17 11.70 -5.93
N ILE A 28 -0.72 11.55 -7.17
CA ILE A 28 0.53 12.12 -7.64
C ILE A 28 0.28 13.60 -7.92
N VAL A 29 0.98 14.47 -7.21
CA VAL A 29 0.94 15.90 -7.52
C VAL A 29 1.67 16.11 -8.85
N VAL A 30 1.03 16.81 -9.79
CA VAL A 30 1.58 17.07 -11.12
C VAL A 30 2.99 17.67 -11.00
N GLY A 31 4.00 16.97 -11.52
CA GLY A 31 5.40 17.38 -11.50
C GLY A 31 6.32 16.50 -10.64
N GLU A 32 5.80 15.57 -9.86
CA GLU A 32 6.62 14.54 -9.21
C GLU A 32 6.83 13.33 -10.13
N GLU A 33 8.08 12.83 -10.18
CA GLU A 33 8.37 11.57 -10.85
C GLU A 33 7.77 10.41 -10.04
N CYS A 34 6.94 9.61 -10.70
CA CYS A 34 6.43 8.39 -10.12
C CYS A 34 7.34 7.22 -10.41
N ASP A 35 7.93 6.67 -9.35
CA ASP A 35 8.62 5.39 -9.38
C ASP A 35 7.70 4.33 -8.74
N PRO A 36 7.17 3.38 -9.55
CA PRO A 36 6.30 2.30 -9.09
C PRO A 36 6.83 1.54 -7.88
N ASP A 37 8.13 1.25 -7.84
CA ASP A 37 8.74 0.47 -6.77
C ASP A 37 8.85 1.30 -5.49
N VAL A 38 9.14 2.60 -5.62
CA VAL A 38 9.14 3.54 -4.48
C VAL A 38 7.74 3.68 -3.91
N ASP A 39 6.72 3.82 -4.74
CA ASP A 39 5.34 4.01 -4.32
C ASP A 39 4.78 2.74 -3.66
N ILE A 40 5.06 1.56 -4.22
CA ILE A 40 4.74 0.27 -3.60
C ILE A 40 5.37 0.17 -2.20
N ASN A 41 6.65 0.52 -2.07
CA ASN A 41 7.33 0.49 -0.77
C ASN A 41 6.74 1.51 0.22
N ARG A 42 6.34 2.70 -0.24
CA ARG A 42 5.65 3.70 0.59
C ARG A 42 4.30 3.18 1.08
N ALA A 43 3.51 2.56 0.21
CA ALA A 43 2.22 1.97 0.57
C ALA A 43 2.36 0.86 1.63
N ILE A 44 3.33 -0.05 1.45
CA ILE A 44 3.63 -1.09 2.45
C ILE A 44 4.01 -0.47 3.79
N ARG A 45 4.89 0.53 3.81
CA ARG A 45 5.29 1.22 5.04
C ARG A 45 4.13 1.91 5.72
N LEU A 46 3.24 2.55 4.95
CA LEU A 46 2.05 3.20 5.48
C LEU A 46 1.17 2.20 6.25
N ILE A 47 0.89 1.04 5.65
CA ILE A 47 0.09 -0.01 6.28
C ILE A 47 0.78 -0.55 7.55
N GLN A 48 2.09 -0.75 7.51
CA GLN A 48 2.87 -1.18 8.67
C GLN A 48 2.87 -0.14 9.80
N SER A 49 2.84 1.15 9.45
CA SER A 49 2.81 2.27 10.41
C SER A 49 1.45 2.54 11.02
N CYS A 50 0.38 1.89 10.51
CA CYS A 50 -1.00 2.06 10.95
C CYS A 50 -1.50 0.80 11.67
N PRO A 51 -1.09 0.55 12.93
CA PRO A 51 -1.48 -0.63 13.69
C PRO A 51 -3.00 -0.75 13.86
N GLN A 52 -3.75 0.36 13.84
CA GLN A 52 -5.21 0.35 13.86
C GLN A 52 -5.86 -0.30 12.63
N ILE A 53 -5.18 -0.29 11.47
CA ILE A 53 -5.64 -1.00 10.28
C ILE A 53 -5.43 -2.48 10.52
N LEU A 54 -4.24 -2.88 10.98
CA LEU A 54 -3.92 -4.28 11.25
C LEU A 54 -4.80 -4.88 12.36
N SER A 55 -5.12 -4.11 13.42
CA SER A 55 -5.89 -4.58 14.56
C SER A 55 -7.39 -4.73 14.29
N LYS A 56 -7.95 -4.05 13.28
CA LYS A 56 -9.35 -4.24 12.86
C LYS A 56 -9.58 -5.55 12.09
N PHE A 57 -8.49 -6.23 11.75
CA PHE A 57 -8.44 -7.28 10.76
C PHE A 57 -7.74 -8.56 11.27
N THR A 58 -7.22 -8.53 12.50
CA THR A 58 -6.85 -9.69 13.33
C THR A 58 -8.00 -10.07 14.24
#